data_AF-A0A7J2IX95-F1
#
_entry.id   AF-A0A7J2IX95-F1
#
_cell.length_a   1.000
_cell.length_b   1.000
_cell.length_c   1.000
_cell.angle_alpha   90.00
_cell.angle_beta   90.00
_cell.angle_gamma   90.00
#
_symmetry.space_group_name_H-M   'P 1'
#
loop_
_entity.id
_entity.type
_entity.pdbx_description
1 polymer ?
#
loop_
_entity_poly.entity_id
_entity_poly.type
_entity_poly.pdbx_seq_one_letter_code
_entity_poly.pdbx_strand_id
1 'polypeptide(L)'
;MTWRDMAIATLERVGMAAVKGFIAFVALYVIPMALLAPALRGLREVMVSGPSPEAIITYFTAIGVFFTVAAELAKNTILEHALSIGRGLAMMVFTIYATNAGVFSLLITSFGTPIEITIDVSRLIVVFIGIGLLDMARGVLKALNWACERADREP
;
A
#
# COMPACT_ATOMS: atom_id res chain seq x y z
N MET A 1 -20.74 0.62 32.52
CA MET A 1 -20.19 1.34 31.35
C MET A 1 -21.33 2.10 30.71
N THR A 2 -21.29 3.42 30.76
CA THR A 2 -22.43 4.28 30.38
C THR A 2 -22.35 4.58 28.88
N TRP A 3 -23.48 4.67 28.19
CA TRP A 3 -23.57 4.93 26.73
C TRP A 3 -22.77 6.17 26.27
N ARG A 4 -22.57 7.16 27.15
CA ARG A 4 -21.74 8.35 26.91
C ARG A 4 -20.25 8.01 26.83
N ASP A 5 -19.77 7.09 27.66
CA ASP A 5 -18.36 6.67 27.67
C ASP A 5 -18.01 5.89 26.39
N MET A 6 -18.93 5.05 25.90
CA MET A 6 -18.80 4.37 24.60
C MET A 6 -18.81 5.34 23.42
N ALA A 7 -19.64 6.38 23.47
CA ALA A 7 -19.69 7.39 22.42
C ALA A 7 -18.39 8.20 22.35
N ILE A 8 -17.84 8.62 23.48
CA ILE A 8 -16.58 9.37 23.55
C ILE A 8 -15.40 8.51 23.07
N ALA A 9 -15.32 7.25 23.52
CA ALA A 9 -14.25 6.35 23.10
C ALA A 9 -14.28 6.05 21.59
N THR A 10 -15.47 5.90 21.01
CA THR A 10 -15.63 5.73 19.56
C THR A 10 -15.24 7.00 18.81
N LEU A 11 -15.64 8.17 19.31
CA LEU A 11 -15.32 9.46 18.71
C LEU A 11 -13.81 9.72 18.69
N GLU A 12 -13.10 9.43 19.78
CA GLU A 12 -11.64 9.55 19.86
C GLU A 12 -10.94 8.65 18.84
N ARG A 13 -11.40 7.39 18.70
CA ARG A 13 -10.85 6.46 17.71
C ARG A 13 -11.07 6.94 16.28
N VAL A 14 -12.26 7.44 15.97
CA VAL A 14 -12.57 8.00 14.64
C VAL A 14 -11.72 9.25 14.38
N GLY A 15 -11.57 10.13 15.36
CA GLY A 15 -10.72 11.31 15.25
C GLY A 15 -9.25 10.95 14.99
N MET A 16 -8.71 9.99 15.74
CA MET A 16 -7.33 9.50 15.56
C MET A 16 -7.14 8.84 14.17
N ALA A 17 -8.13 8.06 13.73
CA ALA A 17 -8.12 7.44 12.41
C ALA A 17 -8.16 8.49 11.29
N ALA A 18 -8.96 9.55 11.44
CA ALA A 18 -9.02 10.65 10.48
C ALA A 18 -7.69 11.41 10.40
N VAL A 19 -7.07 11.73 11.55
CA VAL A 19 -5.75 12.40 11.59
C VAL A 19 -4.68 11.54 10.93
N LYS A 20 -4.61 10.24 11.27
CA LYS A 20 -3.64 9.31 10.67
C LYS A 20 -3.89 9.10 9.18
N GLY A 21 -5.14 8.99 8.77
CA GLY A 21 -5.53 8.91 7.37
C GLY A 21 -5.12 10.16 6.59
N PHE A 22 -5.33 11.35 7.17
CA PHE A 22 -4.90 12.62 6.57
C PHE A 22 -3.38 12.70 6.45
N ILE A 23 -2.64 12.35 7.50
CA ILE A 23 -1.17 12.29 7.45
C ILE A 23 -0.71 11.32 6.37
N ALA A 24 -1.31 10.13 6.28
CA ALA A 24 -1.00 9.16 5.25
C ALA A 24 -1.32 9.69 3.84
N PHE A 25 -2.43 10.41 3.66
CA PHE A 25 -2.76 11.04 2.39
C PHE A 25 -1.71 12.07 1.98
N VAL A 26 -1.30 12.95 2.90
CA VAL A 26 -0.24 13.94 2.62
C VAL A 26 1.07 13.24 2.27
N ALA A 27 1.45 12.22 3.04
CA ALA A 27 2.70 11.50 2.84
C ALA A 27 2.75 10.67 1.55
N LEU A 28 1.63 10.04 1.16
CA LEU A 28 1.58 9.10 0.04
C LEU A 28 1.11 9.74 -1.27
N TYR A 29 0.38 10.86 -1.22
CA TYR A 29 -0.12 11.55 -2.41
C TYR A 29 0.53 12.91 -2.59
N VAL A 30 0.40 13.80 -1.60
CA VAL A 30 0.78 15.22 -1.77
C VAL A 30 2.30 15.35 -1.96
N ILE A 31 3.09 14.70 -1.10
CA ILE A 31 4.56 14.77 -1.20
C ILE A 31 5.06 14.14 -2.51
N PRO A 32 4.69 12.89 -2.88
CA PRO A 32 5.16 12.28 -4.12
C PRO A 32 4.70 13.06 -5.35
N MET A 33 3.46 13.53 -5.39
CA MET A 33 2.95 14.30 -6.52
C MET A 33 3.68 15.64 -6.64
N ALA A 34 3.96 16.34 -5.54
CA ALA A 34 4.68 17.61 -5.57
C ALA A 34 6.14 17.45 -6.02
N LEU A 35 6.83 16.40 -5.55
CA LEU A 35 8.24 16.16 -5.86
C LEU A 35 8.43 15.54 -7.25
N LEU A 36 7.56 14.62 -7.64
CA LEU A 36 7.70 13.84 -8.88
C LEU A 36 6.93 14.44 -10.06
N ALA A 37 6.05 15.43 -9.88
CA ALA A 37 5.26 16.02 -10.96
C ALA A 37 6.06 16.34 -12.25
N PRO A 38 7.27 16.95 -12.18
CA PRO A 38 8.07 17.18 -13.39
C PRO A 38 8.49 15.88 -14.10
N ALA A 39 8.91 14.87 -13.33
CA ALA A 39 9.33 13.57 -13.85
C ALA A 39 8.15 12.76 -14.40
N LEU A 40 6.98 12.81 -13.75
CA LEU A 40 5.77 12.10 -14.18
C LEU A 40 5.27 12.60 -15.54
N ARG A 41 5.38 13.92 -15.81
CA ARG A 41 5.02 14.49 -17.11
C ARG A 41 5.92 13.95 -18.23
N GLY A 42 7.23 13.92 -18.01
CA GLY A 42 8.18 13.37 -18.99
C GLY A 42 7.98 11.87 -19.23
N LEU A 43 7.71 11.11 -18.17
CA LEU A 43 7.43 9.67 -18.28
C LEU A 43 6.12 9.37 -19.02
N ARG A 44 5.09 10.21 -18.87
CA ARG A 44 3.80 10.04 -19.54
C ARG A 44 3.91 10.08 -21.07
N GLU A 45 4.84 10.88 -21.60
CA GLU A 45 5.03 11.01 -23.05
C GLU A 45 5.78 9.83 -23.66
N VAL A 46 6.54 9.09 -22.86
CA VAL A 46 7.45 8.03 -23.31
C VAL A 46 6.91 6.63 -22.96
N MET A 47 6.11 6.50 -21.91
CA MET A 47 5.58 5.21 -21.45
C MET A 47 4.37 4.80 -22.28
N VAL A 48 4.50 3.71 -23.04
CA VAL A 48 3.45 3.21 -23.96
C VAL A 48 2.63 2.09 -23.34
N SER A 49 3.11 1.48 -22.26
CA SER A 49 2.48 0.31 -21.66
C SER A 49 2.43 0.44 -20.14
N GLY A 50 1.29 0.07 -19.56
CA GLY A 50 1.03 0.13 -18.12
C GLY A 50 0.07 1.24 -17.68
N PRO A 51 -0.35 1.26 -16.41
CA PRO A 51 -1.18 2.32 -15.85
C PRO A 51 -0.42 3.66 -15.83
N SER A 52 -1.14 4.77 -15.99
CA SER A 52 -0.50 6.10 -15.96
C SER A 52 0.20 6.33 -14.63
N PRO A 53 1.36 7.03 -14.61
CA PRO A 53 2.10 7.26 -13.37
C PRO A 53 1.26 7.94 -12.27
N GLU A 54 0.34 8.82 -12.68
CA GLU A 54 -0.61 9.48 -11.79
C GLU A 54 -1.65 8.50 -11.19
N ALA A 55 -2.13 7.55 -11.99
CA ALA A 55 -3.04 6.51 -11.52
C ALA A 55 -2.34 5.57 -10.54
N ILE A 56 -1.07 5.21 -10.78
CA ILE A 56 -0.26 4.41 -9.85
C ILE A 56 -0.18 5.10 -8.48
N ILE A 57 0.16 6.39 -8.43
CA ILE A 57 0.24 7.15 -7.18
C ILE A 57 -1.14 7.22 -6.50
N THR A 58 -2.20 7.42 -7.28
CA THR A 58 -3.57 7.50 -6.78
C THR A 58 -4.02 6.18 -6.14
N TYR A 59 -3.82 5.05 -6.81
CA TYR A 59 -4.18 3.73 -6.28
C TYR A 59 -3.31 3.35 -5.07
N PHE A 60 -2.00 3.61 -5.14
CA PHE A 60 -1.10 3.40 -4.01
C PHE A 60 -1.55 4.18 -2.76
N THR A 61 -1.91 5.45 -2.96
CA THR A 61 -2.47 6.30 -1.89
C THR A 61 -3.77 5.73 -1.37
N ALA A 62 -4.70 5.37 -2.25
CA ALA A 62 -6.01 4.86 -1.84
C ALA A 62 -5.87 3.61 -0.96
N ILE A 63 -5.03 2.65 -1.37
CA ILE A 63 -4.72 1.45 -0.60
C ILE A 63 -4.07 1.84 0.74
N GLY A 64 -3.04 2.68 0.71
CA GLY A 64 -2.30 3.08 1.92
C GLY A 64 -3.18 3.79 2.95
N VAL A 65 -4.00 4.74 2.51
CA VAL A 65 -4.93 5.50 3.37
C VAL A 65 -6.02 4.58 3.90
N PHE A 66 -6.64 3.75 3.06
CA PHE A 66 -7.65 2.79 3.47
C PHE A 66 -7.14 1.88 4.59
N PHE A 67 -5.98 1.23 4.39
CA PHE A 67 -5.43 0.34 5.41
C PHE A 67 -4.95 1.08 6.66
N THR A 68 -4.50 2.33 6.54
CA THR A 68 -4.14 3.16 7.70
C THR A 68 -5.35 3.46 8.57
N VAL A 69 -6.45 3.89 7.94
CA VAL A 69 -7.70 4.21 8.63
C VAL A 69 -8.33 2.95 9.22
N ALA A 70 -8.42 1.88 8.42
CA ALA A 70 -9.00 0.62 8.85
C ALA A 70 -8.22 0.00 10.03
N ALA A 71 -6.88 0.03 9.99
CA ALA A 71 -6.06 -0.48 11.08
C ALA A 71 -6.25 0.32 12.38
N GLU A 72 -6.36 1.65 12.30
CA GLU A 72 -6.59 2.47 13.51
C GLU A 72 -7.98 2.23 14.10
N LEU A 73 -9.00 2.06 13.26
CA LEU A 73 -10.35 1.72 13.71
C LEU A 73 -10.43 0.32 14.34
N ALA A 74 -9.67 -0.63 13.79
CA ALA A 74 -9.58 -2.01 14.27
C ALA A 74 -8.57 -2.20 15.41
N LYS A 75 -7.93 -1.13 15.89
CA LYS A 75 -6.85 -1.21 16.87
C LYS A 75 -7.29 -1.90 18.16
N ASN A 76 -6.46 -2.80 18.66
CA ASN A 76 -6.72 -3.69 19.80
C ASN A 76 -7.79 -4.76 19.53
N THR A 77 -8.02 -5.13 18.27
CA THR A 77 -8.93 -6.23 17.91
C THR A 77 -8.20 -7.26 17.05
N ILE A 78 -8.78 -8.46 16.90
CA ILE A 78 -8.28 -9.49 15.98
C ILE A 78 -8.23 -8.96 14.53
N LEU A 79 -9.13 -8.04 14.16
CA LEU A 79 -9.15 -7.44 12.82
C LEU A 79 -7.89 -6.64 12.51
N GLU A 80 -7.17 -6.12 13.52
CA GLU A 80 -5.88 -5.44 13.30
C GLU A 80 -4.85 -6.37 12.63
N HIS A 81 -4.80 -7.63 13.06
CA HIS A 81 -3.89 -8.63 12.51
C HIS A 81 -4.30 -9.01 11.08
N ALA A 82 -5.60 -9.22 10.86
CA ALA A 82 -6.14 -9.53 9.53
C ALA A 82 -5.91 -8.37 8.53
N LEU A 83 -6.10 -7.12 8.96
CA LEU A 83 -5.86 -5.93 8.15
C LEU A 83 -4.38 -5.73 7.83
N SER A 84 -3.48 -6.07 8.76
CA SER A 84 -2.03 -6.02 8.53
C SER A 84 -1.60 -7.00 7.42
N ILE A 85 -2.06 -8.25 7.50
CA ILE A 85 -1.81 -9.27 6.46
C ILE A 85 -2.46 -8.84 5.13
N GLY A 86 -3.70 -8.38 5.18
CA GLY A 86 -4.44 -7.90 4.02
C GLY A 86 -3.75 -6.71 3.34
N ARG A 87 -3.16 -5.79 4.10
CA ARG A 87 -2.36 -4.67 3.58
C ARG A 87 -1.15 -5.17 2.81
N GLY A 88 -0.41 -6.14 3.36
CA GLY A 88 0.74 -6.74 2.71
C GLY A 88 0.36 -7.38 1.37
N LEU A 89 -0.74 -8.15 1.36
CA LEU A 89 -1.26 -8.79 0.16
C LEU A 89 -1.72 -7.76 -0.89
N ALA A 90 -2.49 -6.75 -0.47
CA ALA A 90 -2.97 -5.69 -1.36
C ALA A 90 -1.82 -4.92 -1.99
N MET A 91 -0.79 -4.56 -1.21
CA MET A 91 0.40 -3.88 -1.72
C MET A 91 1.21 -4.76 -2.68
N MET A 92 1.27 -6.07 -2.43
CA MET A 92 1.93 -7.02 -3.33
C MET A 92 1.21 -7.13 -4.68
N VAL A 93 -0.10 -7.36 -4.67
CA VAL A 93 -0.92 -7.42 -5.89
C VAL A 93 -0.84 -6.11 -6.65
N PHE A 94 -0.94 -4.98 -5.94
CA PHE A 94 -0.77 -3.65 -6.51
C PHE A 94 0.60 -3.48 -7.18
N THR A 95 1.68 -3.92 -6.53
CA THR A 95 3.04 -3.81 -7.09
C THR A 95 3.15 -4.59 -8.40
N ILE A 96 2.67 -5.83 -8.42
CA ILE A 96 2.67 -6.67 -9.64
C ILE A 96 1.91 -5.97 -10.78
N TYR A 97 0.74 -5.41 -10.48
CA TYR A 97 -0.07 -4.70 -11.46
C TYR A 97 0.61 -3.41 -11.94
N ALA A 98 1.08 -2.58 -11.01
CA ALA A 98 1.67 -1.28 -11.29
C ALA A 98 2.96 -1.37 -12.11
N THR A 99 3.74 -2.44 -11.92
CA THR A 99 4.99 -2.66 -12.67
C THR A 99 4.80 -3.52 -13.91
N ASN A 100 3.57 -3.93 -14.25
CA ASN A 100 3.30 -4.89 -15.33
C ASN A 100 4.20 -6.15 -15.20
N ALA A 101 4.22 -6.73 -13.99
CA ALA A 101 5.10 -7.83 -13.58
C ALA A 101 6.62 -7.57 -13.69
N GLY A 102 7.02 -6.33 -13.93
CA GLY A 102 8.42 -5.90 -14.05
C GLY A 102 8.85 -5.58 -15.47
N VAL A 103 7.93 -5.54 -16.44
CA VAL A 103 8.24 -5.22 -17.84
C VAL A 103 7.76 -3.81 -18.17
N PHE A 104 8.71 -2.92 -18.46
CA PHE A 104 8.45 -1.54 -18.86
C PHE A 104 8.82 -1.33 -20.33
N SER A 105 7.87 -0.85 -21.14
CA SER A 105 8.13 -0.44 -22.53
C SER A 105 8.07 1.07 -22.67
N LEU A 106 9.16 1.62 -23.20
CA LEU A 106 9.37 3.04 -23.44
C LEU A 106 9.50 3.26 -24.95
N LEU A 107 8.72 4.16 -25.52
CA LEU A 107 8.84 4.55 -26.93
C LEU A 107 9.45 5.94 -26.99
N ILE A 108 10.70 5.99 -27.43
CA ILE A 108 11.43 7.23 -27.61
C ILE A 108 11.42 7.54 -29.10
N THR A 109 10.80 8.67 -29.47
CA THR A 109 10.91 9.17 -30.84
C THR A 109 12.15 10.04 -30.93
N SER A 110 13.21 9.52 -31.57
CA SER A 110 14.44 10.26 -31.82
C SER A 110 14.70 10.31 -33.32
N PHE A 111 14.95 11.51 -33.86
CA PHE A 111 15.18 11.76 -35.29
C PHE A 111 14.07 11.23 -36.24
N GLY A 112 12.81 11.24 -35.79
CA GLY A 112 11.65 10.82 -36.60
C GLY A 112 11.44 9.31 -36.69
N THR A 113 12.28 8.51 -36.03
CA THR A 113 12.13 7.05 -35.92
C THR A 113 11.68 6.68 -34.51
N PRO A 114 10.58 5.93 -34.33
CA PRO A 114 10.19 5.40 -33.03
C PRO A 114 11.15 4.27 -32.65
N ILE A 115 11.86 4.44 -31.53
CA ILE A 115 12.69 3.41 -30.92
C ILE A 115 11.94 2.90 -29.69
N GLU A 116 11.57 1.62 -29.70
CA GLU A 116 10.99 0.95 -28.54
C GLU A 116 12.12 0.32 -27.69
N ILE A 117 12.15 0.67 -26.41
CA ILE A 117 13.08 0.16 -25.41
C ILE A 117 12.26 -0.59 -24.37
N THR A 118 12.52 -1.88 -24.23
CA THR A 118 11.93 -2.71 -23.18
C THR A 118 12.93 -2.95 -22.07
N ILE A 119 12.54 -2.64 -20.83
CA ILE A 119 13.31 -2.89 -19.62
C ILE A 119 12.60 -3.99 -18.84
N ASP A 120 13.26 -5.13 -18.68
CA ASP A 120 12.78 -6.26 -17.89
C ASP A 120 13.48 -6.31 -16.53
N VAL A 121 12.74 -5.96 -15.48
CA VAL A 121 13.13 -6.08 -14.07
C VAL A 121 12.27 -7.10 -13.34
N SER A 122 11.62 -8.03 -14.05
CA SER A 122 10.73 -9.04 -13.47
C SER A 122 11.42 -9.84 -12.36
N ARG A 123 12.72 -10.12 -12.51
CA ARG A 123 13.52 -10.80 -11.48
C ARG A 123 13.58 -10.03 -10.16
N LEU A 124 13.68 -8.70 -10.21
CA LEU A 124 13.66 -7.87 -9.00
C LEU A 124 12.27 -7.88 -8.37
N ILE A 125 11.21 -7.85 -9.17
CA ILE A 125 9.83 -7.94 -8.67
C ILE A 125 9.60 -9.26 -7.92
N VAL A 126 10.14 -10.38 -8.41
CA VAL A 126 10.06 -11.67 -7.67
C VAL A 126 10.73 -11.59 -6.31
N VAL A 127 11.88 -10.93 -6.19
CA VAL A 127 12.55 -10.72 -4.89
C VAL A 127 11.70 -9.87 -3.96
N PHE A 128 11.10 -8.78 -4.46
CA PHE A 128 10.19 -7.94 -3.68
C PHE A 128 8.94 -8.71 -3.21
N ILE A 129 8.36 -9.55 -4.07
CA ILE A 129 7.26 -10.44 -3.71
C ILE A 129 7.69 -11.41 -2.60
N GLY A 130 8.88 -12.00 -2.72
CA GLY A 130 9.45 -12.89 -1.69
C GLY A 130 9.60 -12.21 -0.34
N ILE A 131 10.11 -10.96 -0.31
CA ILE A 131 10.19 -10.17 0.91
C ILE A 131 8.80 -9.90 1.49
N GLY A 132 7.82 -9.56 0.65
CA GLY A 132 6.43 -9.36 1.09
C GLY A 132 5.80 -10.62 1.67
N LEU A 133 6.08 -11.79 1.09
CA LEU A 133 5.63 -13.09 1.62
C LEU A 133 6.23 -13.37 2.99
N LEU A 134 7.53 -13.10 3.18
CA LEU A 134 8.20 -13.26 4.47
C LEU A 134 7.61 -12.34 5.54
N ASP A 135 7.28 -11.09 5.18
CA ASP A 135 6.67 -10.15 6.12
C ASP A 135 5.25 -10.58 6.52
N MET A 136 4.45 -11.07 5.57
CA MET A 136 3.15 -11.66 5.86
C MET A 136 3.26 -12.90 6.75
N ALA A 137 4.24 -13.78 6.51
CA ALA A 137 4.49 -14.94 7.35
C ALA A 137 4.81 -14.54 8.80
N ARG A 138 5.61 -13.49 9.00
CA ARG A 138 5.84 -12.91 10.33
C ARG A 138 4.55 -12.37 10.96
N GLY A 139 3.69 -11.74 10.17
CA GLY A 139 2.35 -11.30 10.61
C GLY A 139 1.49 -12.45 11.13
N VAL A 140 1.46 -13.57 10.40
CA VAL A 140 0.75 -14.80 10.81
C VAL A 140 1.33 -15.38 12.09
N LEU A 141 2.66 -15.47 12.21
CA LEU A 141 3.32 -15.97 13.43
C LEU A 141 2.99 -15.12 14.66
N LYS A 142 2.94 -13.79 14.52
CA LYS A 142 2.52 -12.88 15.61
C LYS A 142 1.07 -13.12 16.01
N ALA A 143 0.18 -13.29 15.04
CA ALA A 143 -1.24 -13.58 15.31
C ALA A 143 -1.43 -14.92 16.03
N LEU A 144 -0.67 -15.95 15.62
CA LEU A 144 -0.69 -17.26 16.27
C LEU A 144 -0.16 -17.19 17.70
N ASN A 145 0.96 -16.50 17.93
CA ASN A 145 1.51 -16.32 19.28
C ASN A 145 0.52 -15.61 20.20
N TRP A 146 -0.14 -14.56 19.69
CA TRP A 146 -1.20 -13.87 20.44
C TRP A 146 -2.37 -14.80 20.79
N ALA A 147 -2.79 -15.66 19.86
CA ALA A 147 -3.88 -16.62 20.10
C ALA A 147 -3.49 -17.67 21.16
N CYS A 148 -2.25 -18.19 21.13
CA CYS A 148 -1.73 -19.11 22.14
C CYS A 148 -1.63 -18.45 23.52
N GLU A 149 -1.06 -17.24 23.63
CA GLU A 149 -0.97 -16.51 24.89
C GLU A 149 -2.34 -16.19 25.50
N ARG A 150 -3.36 -16.00 24.65
CA ARG A 150 -4.74 -15.79 25.10
C ARG A 150 -5.36 -17.07 25.64
N ALA A 151 -5.12 -18.21 24.98
CA ALA A 151 -5.61 -19.52 25.41
C ALA A 151 -4.99 -19.97 26.74
N ASP A 152 -3.71 -19.70 26.98
CA ASP A 152 -3.04 -20.04 28.24
C ASP A 152 -3.51 -19.19 29.44
N ARG A 153 -4.16 -18.05 29.19
CA ARG A 153 -4.62 -17.11 30.25
C ARG A 153 -6.09 -17.28 30.64
N GLU A 154 -6.88 -18.01 29.86
CA GLU A 154 -8.28 -18.33 30.16
C GLU A 154 -8.40 -19.85 30.35
N PRO A 155 -8.28 -20.37 31.60
CA PRO A 155 -8.37 -21.81 31.88
C PRO A 155 -9.79 -22.38 31.68
#